data_AF-A0A3S9HQT9-F1
#
_entry.id   AF-A0A3S9HQT9-F1
#
_cell.length_a   1.000
_cell.length_b   1.000
_cell.length_c   1.000
_cell.angle_alpha   90.00
_cell.angle_beta   90.00
_cell.angle_gamma   90.00
#
_symmetry.space_group_name_H-M   'P 1'
#
loop_
_entity.id
_entity.type
_entity.pdbx_description
1 polymer ?
#
loop_
_entity_poly.entity_id
_entity_poly.type
_entity_poly.pdbx_seq_one_letter_code
_entity_poly.pdbx_strand_id
1 'polypeptide(L)'
;MLVAHTCNAQMVVVAGINSPAKVLTREQTAALFLGKSSQLPGAGIPVLIDQVETVEARQMFYTKVTDKTAAQVKAVWSRLVFSGKGSPPKEVANSAEVKKMVAANPDAIGYIEKSAVDGTVKILFTID
;
A
#
# COMPACT_ATOMS: atom_id res chain seq x y z
N MET A 1 19.92 29.78 -4.39
CA MET A 1 19.71 28.92 -3.21
C MET A 1 18.33 28.30 -3.36
N LEU A 2 18.25 27.08 -3.89
CA LEU A 2 16.98 26.40 -4.09
C LEU A 2 16.56 25.85 -2.72
N VAL A 3 15.51 26.43 -2.12
CA VAL A 3 14.92 25.89 -0.90
C VAL A 3 14.25 24.58 -1.29
N ALA A 4 14.94 23.47 -1.05
CA ALA A 4 14.33 22.14 -1.08
C ALA A 4 13.25 22.13 0.00
N HIS A 5 12.01 22.31 -0.43
CA HIS A 5 10.87 22.01 0.43
C HIS A 5 10.90 20.50 0.60
N THR A 6 11.43 20.01 1.72
CA THR A 6 11.12 18.67 2.19
C THR A 6 9.64 18.68 2.53
N CYS A 7 8.80 18.52 1.52
CA CYS A 7 7.41 18.16 1.68
C CYS A 7 7.44 16.81 2.39
N ASN A 8 7.30 16.82 3.71
CA ASN A 8 7.21 15.61 4.50
C ASN A 8 5.82 15.02 4.23
N ALA A 9 5.65 14.42 3.05
CA ALA A 9 4.42 13.80 2.61
C ALA A 9 4.17 12.57 3.50
N GLN A 10 3.40 12.77 4.56
CA GLN A 10 3.01 11.68 5.46
C GLN A 10 2.16 10.69 4.66
N MET A 11 2.58 9.43 4.65
CA MET A 11 1.91 8.37 3.92
C MET A 11 0.97 7.59 4.83
N VAL A 12 -0.13 7.09 4.28
CA VAL A 12 -1.10 6.26 5.00
C VAL A 12 -1.49 5.07 4.16
N VAL A 13 -1.76 3.94 4.83
CA VAL A 13 -2.42 2.79 4.24
C VAL A 13 -3.91 2.96 4.43
N VAL A 14 -4.67 2.74 3.37
CA VAL A 14 -6.11 2.98 3.32
C VAL A 14 -6.85 1.77 2.76
N ALA A 15 -8.11 1.66 3.17
CA ALA A 15 -9.12 0.79 2.58
C ALA A 15 -10.37 1.61 2.26
N GLY A 16 -11.30 1.04 1.49
CA GLY A 16 -12.62 1.65 1.29
C GLY A 16 -13.34 1.89 2.62
N ILE A 17 -14.15 2.95 2.67
CA ILE A 17 -14.86 3.35 3.91
C ILE A 17 -15.73 2.22 4.49
N ASN A 18 -16.31 1.39 3.62
CA ASN A 18 -17.16 0.24 3.99
C ASN A 18 -16.38 -1.07 4.18
N SER A 19 -15.06 -1.05 4.04
CA SER A 19 -14.23 -2.24 4.26
C SER A 19 -14.36 -2.74 5.70
N PRO A 20 -14.44 -4.06 5.96
CA PRO A 20 -14.40 -4.59 7.32
C PRO A 20 -12.97 -4.67 7.88
N ALA A 21 -11.96 -4.25 7.11
CA ALA A 21 -10.56 -4.26 7.51
C ALA A 21 -10.32 -3.45 8.80
N LYS A 22 -9.49 -3.99 9.69
CA LYS A 22 -9.08 -3.37 10.95
C LYS A 22 -7.80 -2.56 10.76
N VAL A 23 -7.51 -1.72 11.75
CA VAL A 23 -6.23 -1.02 11.88
C VAL A 23 -5.10 -2.05 11.85
N LEU A 24 -4.02 -1.71 11.16
CA LEU A 24 -2.85 -2.57 10.96
C LEU A 24 -1.64 -2.02 11.70
N THR A 25 -0.74 -2.91 12.09
CA THR A 25 0.61 -2.53 12.49
C THR A 25 1.53 -2.40 11.27
N ARG A 26 2.74 -1.86 11.49
CA ARG A 26 3.79 -1.82 10.45
C ARG A 26 4.10 -3.23 9.96
N GLU A 27 4.24 -4.18 10.87
CA GLU A 27 4.62 -5.57 10.58
C GLU A 27 3.53 -6.28 9.79
N GLN A 28 2.25 -6.07 10.13
CA GLN A 28 1.12 -6.61 9.38
C GLN A 28 1.06 -6.03 7.97
N THR A 29 1.24 -4.72 7.84
CA THR A 29 1.30 -4.04 6.54
C THR A 29 2.46 -4.60 5.71
N ALA A 30 3.65 -4.69 6.28
CA ALA A 30 4.83 -5.24 5.61
C ALA A 30 4.62 -6.69 5.18
N ALA A 31 4.01 -7.52 6.04
CA ALA A 31 3.75 -8.91 5.74
C ALA A 31 2.81 -9.07 4.53
N LEU A 32 1.77 -8.25 4.43
CA LEU A 32 0.86 -8.23 3.28
C LEU A 32 1.59 -7.84 1.99
N PHE A 33 2.29 -6.70 2.00
CA PHE A 33 2.93 -6.15 0.80
C PHE A 33 4.22 -6.90 0.39
N LEU A 34 4.76 -7.77 1.24
CA LEU A 34 5.84 -8.71 0.91
C LEU A 34 5.34 -10.11 0.56
N GLY A 35 4.03 -10.35 0.58
CA GLY A 35 3.44 -11.67 0.32
C GLY A 35 3.75 -12.71 1.41
N LYS A 36 4.13 -12.28 2.61
CA LYS A 36 4.32 -13.14 3.80
C LYS A 36 3.01 -13.46 4.50
N SER A 37 2.00 -12.61 4.33
CA SER A 37 0.62 -12.82 4.78
C SER A 37 -0.32 -12.63 3.59
N SER A 38 -1.32 -13.50 3.48
CA SER A 38 -2.43 -13.39 2.54
C SER A 38 -3.74 -12.99 3.22
N GLN A 39 -3.71 -12.68 4.52
CA GLN A 39 -4.90 -12.33 5.30
C GLN A 39 -4.82 -10.91 5.85
N LEU A 40 -5.82 -10.12 5.50
CA LEU A 40 -6.13 -8.81 6.04
C LEU A 40 -7.04 -8.97 7.27
N PRO A 41 -6.61 -8.55 8.47
CA PRO A 41 -7.43 -8.58 9.66
C PRO A 41 -8.80 -7.92 9.44
N GLY A 42 -9.87 -8.70 9.58
CA GLY A 42 -11.26 -8.26 9.41
C GLY A 42 -11.85 -8.41 8.00
N ALA A 43 -11.04 -8.57 6.95
CA ALA A 43 -11.52 -8.60 5.56
C ALA A 43 -11.10 -9.84 4.74
N GLY A 44 -10.33 -10.78 5.31
CA GLY A 44 -9.98 -12.00 4.60
C GLY A 44 -8.82 -11.79 3.62
N ILE A 45 -8.93 -12.22 2.37
CA ILE A 45 -7.85 -12.10 1.38
C ILE A 45 -7.92 -10.73 0.70
N PRO A 46 -6.93 -9.83 0.88
CA PRO A 46 -7.01 -8.50 0.32
C PRO A 46 -6.60 -8.44 -1.14
N VAL A 47 -7.16 -7.46 -1.85
CA VAL A 47 -6.63 -6.99 -3.14
C VAL A 47 -5.61 -5.88 -2.85
N LEU A 48 -4.32 -6.20 -2.96
CA LEU A 48 -3.25 -5.22 -2.74
C LEU A 48 -3.14 -4.29 -3.95
N ILE A 49 -3.23 -2.98 -3.70
CA ILE A 49 -3.03 -1.93 -4.70
C ILE A 49 -1.70 -1.25 -4.43
N ASP A 50 -0.83 -1.27 -5.43
CA ASP A 50 0.49 -0.65 -5.42
C ASP A 50 0.53 0.48 -6.46
N GLN A 51 1.51 1.37 -6.36
CA GLN A 51 1.71 2.45 -7.34
C GLN A 51 2.85 2.08 -8.28
N VAL A 52 2.88 2.63 -9.49
CA VAL A 52 3.99 2.39 -10.44
C VAL A 52 5.33 2.84 -9.88
N GLU A 53 6.42 2.22 -10.34
CA GLU A 53 7.78 2.38 -9.77
C GLU A 53 8.31 3.82 -9.81
N THR A 54 7.79 4.64 -10.73
CA THR A 54 8.17 6.04 -10.92
C THR A 54 7.57 6.98 -9.88
N VAL A 55 6.59 6.53 -9.08
CA VAL A 55 5.97 7.36 -8.05
C VAL A 55 6.79 7.30 -6.77
N GLU A 56 7.19 8.46 -6.27
CA GLU A 56 7.99 8.59 -5.04
C GLU A 56 7.30 7.96 -3.81
N ALA A 57 5.96 8.06 -3.76
CA ALA A 57 5.13 7.43 -2.74
C ALA A 57 5.40 5.92 -2.58
N ARG A 58 5.70 5.20 -3.68
CA ARG A 58 6.05 3.78 -3.66
C ARG A 58 7.37 3.55 -2.93
N GLN A 59 8.38 4.33 -3.26
CA GLN A 59 9.71 4.19 -2.65
C GLN A 59 9.65 4.53 -1.16
N MET A 60 8.95 5.60 -0.80
CA MET A 60 8.73 5.98 0.60
C MET A 60 8.00 4.88 1.37
N PHE A 61 6.90 4.37 0.82
CA PHE A 61 6.12 3.29 1.41
C PHE A 61 6.99 2.06 1.69
N TYR A 62 7.66 1.51 0.68
CA TYR A 62 8.44 0.28 0.87
C TYR A 62 9.63 0.48 1.80
N THR A 63 10.33 1.61 1.70
CA THR A 63 11.46 1.90 2.58
C THR A 63 11.01 2.00 4.03
N LYS A 64 9.92 2.74 4.31
CA LYS A 64 9.45 2.98 5.68
C LYS A 64 8.72 1.79 6.30
N VAL A 65 8.01 0.99 5.50
CA VAL A 65 7.18 -0.10 6.00
C VAL A 65 7.92 -1.43 6.01
N THR A 66 8.79 -1.67 5.01
CA THR A 66 9.41 -2.99 4.79
C THR A 66 10.93 -3.00 4.93
N ASP A 67 11.56 -1.83 5.09
CA ASP A 67 13.02 -1.63 5.06
C ASP A 67 13.66 -2.17 3.77
N LYS A 68 12.91 -2.14 2.66
CA LYS A 68 13.33 -2.62 1.34
C LYS A 68 13.04 -1.58 0.27
N THR A 69 13.83 -1.60 -0.79
CA THR A 69 13.55 -0.82 -1.99
C THR A 69 12.41 -1.44 -2.79
N ALA A 70 11.69 -0.64 -3.58
CA ALA A 70 10.62 -1.17 -4.43
C ALA A 70 11.12 -2.28 -5.38
N ALA A 71 12.35 -2.15 -5.90
CA ALA A 71 12.98 -3.17 -6.74
C ALA A 71 13.22 -4.49 -6.00
N GLN A 72 13.63 -4.45 -4.73
CA GLN A 72 13.77 -5.66 -3.91
C GLN A 72 12.41 -6.32 -3.67
N VAL A 73 11.36 -5.54 -3.41
CA VAL A 73 10.00 -6.07 -3.23
C VAL A 73 9.47 -6.69 -4.52
N LYS A 74 9.69 -6.05 -5.66
CA LYS A 74 9.37 -6.63 -6.97
C LYS A 74 10.07 -7.97 -7.19
N ALA A 75 11.36 -8.07 -6.85
CA ALA A 75 12.09 -9.33 -6.93
C ALA A 75 11.52 -10.42 -5.99
N VAL A 76 11.03 -10.05 -4.80
CA VAL A 76 10.31 -10.97 -3.90
C VAL A 76 9.05 -11.49 -4.58
N TRP A 77 8.23 -10.59 -5.14
CA TRP A 77 7.01 -10.98 -5.83
C TRP A 77 7.25 -11.83 -7.08
N SER A 78 8.29 -11.54 -7.88
CA SER A 78 8.66 -12.39 -9.02
C SER A 78 8.92 -13.83 -8.59
N ARG A 79 9.56 -14.05 -7.44
CA ARG A 79 9.79 -15.40 -6.89
C ARG A 79 8.51 -16.06 -6.37
N LEU A 80 7.63 -15.29 -5.71
CA LEU A 80 6.34 -15.79 -5.22
C LEU A 80 5.42 -16.23 -6.37
N VAL A 81 5.36 -15.42 -7.44
CA VAL A 81 4.58 -15.74 -8.64
C VAL A 81 5.14 -16.98 -9.33
N PHE A 82 6.45 -17.05 -9.53
CA PHE A 82 7.09 -18.21 -10.16
C PHE A 82 6.86 -19.52 -9.39
N SER A 83 6.73 -19.45 -8.06
CA SER A 83 6.41 -20.60 -7.22
C SER A 83 4.91 -20.86 -7.02
N GLY A 84 4.03 -20.06 -7.64
CA GLY A 84 2.57 -20.19 -7.52
C GLY A 84 2.02 -19.83 -6.14
N LYS A 85 2.80 -19.14 -5.29
CA LYS A 85 2.48 -18.89 -3.88
C LYS A 85 1.81 -17.54 -3.59
N GLY A 86 1.55 -16.73 -4.62
CA GLY A 86 0.89 -15.45 -4.42
C GLY A 86 0.59 -14.70 -5.72
N SER A 87 -0.36 -13.77 -5.63
CA SER A 87 -0.68 -12.81 -6.67
C SER A 87 -0.04 -11.47 -6.32
N PRO A 88 0.72 -10.84 -7.23
CA PRO A 88 1.38 -9.58 -6.95
C PRO A 88 0.34 -8.46 -6.76
N PRO A 89 0.71 -7.37 -6.08
CA PRO A 89 -0.11 -6.18 -5.99
C PRO A 89 -0.46 -5.63 -7.38
N LYS A 90 -1.68 -5.13 -7.53
CA LYS A 90 -2.13 -4.45 -8.75
C LYS A 90 -1.56 -3.05 -8.79
N GLU A 91 -0.77 -2.75 -9.82
CA GLU A 91 -0.16 -1.44 -9.98
C GLU A 91 -1.13 -0.43 -10.61
N VAL A 92 -1.14 0.79 -10.07
CA VAL A 92 -1.89 1.93 -10.60
C VAL A 92 -1.03 3.19 -10.70
N ALA A 93 -1.48 4.17 -11.48
CA ALA A 93 -0.66 5.31 -11.86
C ALA A 93 -0.31 6.27 -10.70
N ASN A 94 -1.19 6.43 -9.71
CA ASN A 94 -1.04 7.42 -8.65
C ASN A 94 -2.03 7.18 -7.48
N SER A 95 -1.90 7.98 -6.43
CA SER A 95 -2.77 7.98 -5.24
C SER A 95 -4.26 8.16 -5.53
N ALA A 96 -4.65 8.90 -6.59
CA ALA A 96 -6.06 9.08 -6.94
C ALA A 96 -6.66 7.77 -7.49
N GLU A 97 -5.92 7.04 -8.33
CA GLU A 97 -6.33 5.71 -8.79
C GLU A 97 -6.31 4.68 -7.66
N VAL A 98 -5.37 4.77 -6.71
CA VAL A 98 -5.40 3.93 -5.50
C VAL A 98 -6.71 4.15 -4.75
N LYS A 99 -7.03 5.42 -4.44
CA LYS A 99 -8.25 5.79 -3.73
C LYS A 99 -9.51 5.28 -4.43
N LYS A 100 -9.61 5.48 -5.74
CA LYS A 100 -10.71 4.99 -6.57
C LYS A 100 -10.86 3.47 -6.47
N MET A 101 -9.76 2.73 -6.56
CA MET A 101 -9.75 1.26 -6.47
C MET A 101 -10.19 0.76 -5.10
N VAL A 102 -9.69 1.36 -4.01
CA VAL A 102 -10.07 0.94 -2.64
C VAL A 102 -11.49 1.37 -2.27
N ALA A 103 -11.96 2.50 -2.77
CA ALA A 103 -13.34 2.93 -2.56
C ALA A 103 -14.36 2.04 -3.30
N ALA A 104 -13.98 1.52 -4.48
CA ALA A 104 -14.82 0.63 -5.28
C ALA A 104 -14.80 -0.83 -4.81
N ASN A 105 -13.80 -1.25 -4.03
CA ASN A 105 -13.65 -2.63 -3.58
C ASN A 105 -13.36 -2.70 -2.06
N PRO A 106 -14.30 -3.21 -1.23
CA PRO A 106 -14.12 -3.28 0.22
C PRO A 106 -12.97 -4.18 0.67
N ASP A 107 -12.50 -5.09 -0.19
CA ASP A 107 -11.37 -5.98 0.11
C ASP A 107 -10.03 -5.40 -0.37
N ALA A 108 -10.05 -4.26 -1.07
CA ALA A 108 -8.85 -3.63 -1.57
C ALA A 108 -8.20 -2.73 -0.51
N ILE A 109 -6.88 -2.81 -0.43
CA ILE A 109 -6.05 -1.91 0.36
C ILE A 109 -4.94 -1.35 -0.49
N GLY A 110 -4.54 -0.13 -0.20
CA GLY A 110 -3.42 0.53 -0.86
C GLY A 110 -2.85 1.60 0.03
N TYR A 111 -1.89 2.35 -0.47
CA TYR A 111 -1.30 3.46 0.26
C TYR A 111 -1.37 4.74 -0.58
N ILE A 112 -1.62 5.85 0.10
CA ILE A 112 -1.74 7.18 -0.49
C ILE A 112 -1.08 8.22 0.43
N GLU A 113 -0.84 9.41 -0.11
CA GLU A 113 -0.51 10.56 0.73
C GLU A 113 -1.68 10.89 1.66
N LYS A 114 -1.39 11.27 2.91
CA LYS A 114 -2.42 11.61 3.90
C LYS A 114 -3.30 12.78 3.46
N SER A 115 -2.74 13.71 2.70
CA SER A 115 -3.46 14.84 2.09
C SER A 115 -4.53 14.40 1.08
N ALA A 116 -4.43 13.19 0.51
CA ALA A 116 -5.37 12.67 -0.48
C ALA A 116 -6.55 11.90 0.14
N VAL A 117 -6.53 11.68 1.46
CA VAL A 117 -7.61 11.01 2.21
C VAL A 117 -8.86 11.88 2.22
N ASP A 118 -10.00 11.26 1.95
CA ASP A 118 -11.34 11.86 2.06
C ASP A 118 -12.35 10.84 2.62
N GLY A 119 -13.64 11.20 2.67
CA GLY A 119 -14.69 10.35 3.22
C GLY A 119 -14.98 9.05 2.46
N THR A 120 -14.33 8.79 1.32
CA THR A 120 -14.50 7.53 0.56
C THR A 120 -13.61 6.40 1.09
N VAL A 121 -12.61 6.74 1.92
CA VAL A 121 -11.62 5.81 2.43
C VAL A 121 -11.42 5.97 3.93
N LYS A 122 -10.86 4.94 4.56
CA LYS A 122 -10.44 4.98 5.96
C LYS A 122 -8.98 4.59 6.09
N ILE A 123 -8.30 5.18 7.06
CA ILE A 123 -6.89 4.90 7.37
C ILE A 123 -6.79 3.62 8.18
N LEU A 124 -6.00 2.66 7.70
CA LEU A 124 -5.64 1.44 8.41
C LEU A 124 -4.31 1.56 9.14
N PHE A 125 -3.36 2.33 8.61
CA PHE A 125 -2.04 2.52 9.21
C PHE A 125 -1.46 3.87 8.77
N THR A 126 -0.80 4.59 9.69
CA THR A 126 -0.08 5.83 9.39
C THR A 126 1.41 5.55 9.41
N ILE A 127 2.12 6.06 8.41
CA ILE A 127 3.55 5.85 8.23
C ILE A 127 4.27 7.10 8.73
N ASP A 128 5.08 6.92 9.78
CA ASP A 128 5.94 7.95 10.37
C ASP A 128 7.38 7.92 9.82
#